data_AF-A0A0U3F6P6-F1
#
_entry.id   AF-A0A0U3F6P6-F1
#
_cell.length_a   1.000
_cell.length_b   1.000
_cell.length_c   1.000
_cell.angle_alpha   90.00
_cell.angle_beta   90.00
_cell.angle_gamma   90.00
#
_symmetry.space_group_name_H-M   'P 1'
#
loop_
_entity.id
_entity.type
_entity.pdbx_description
1 polymer ?
#
loop_
_entity_poly.entity_id
_entity_poly.type
_entity_poly.pdbx_seq_one_letter_code
_entity_poly.pdbx_strand_id
1 'polypeptide(L)'
;MTRRNRDRDAEREAIRAAATRLLAGTPFRSTAGKLTGTELIAECGLRRDIVYGVHKDLVDEFKARATAQNFTPQVAQRMAEDNAALRDALAKAKAELAAERERVRALVRATAELSLELDQAREELAAAQQVTRLPGAWG
;
A
#
# COMPACT_ATOMS: atom_id res chain seq x y z
N MET A 1 -2.87 59.25 -25.16
CA MET A 1 -3.42 57.91 -24.86
C MET A 1 -3.19 57.60 -23.38
N THR A 2 -4.20 57.84 -22.55
CA THR A 2 -4.13 57.65 -21.10
C THR A 2 -4.13 56.14 -20.82
N ARG A 3 -3.02 55.58 -20.33
CA ARG A 3 -3.00 54.20 -19.84
C ARG A 3 -4.02 54.12 -18.70
N ARG A 4 -5.13 53.42 -18.95
CA ARG A 4 -6.20 53.12 -17.98
C ARG A 4 -5.51 52.69 -16.68
N ASN A 5 -5.71 53.45 -15.61
CA ASN A 5 -5.12 53.16 -14.31
C ASN A 5 -5.64 51.77 -13.89
N ARG A 6 -4.78 50.76 -13.92
CA ARG A 6 -5.16 49.39 -13.59
C ARG A 6 -5.30 49.30 -12.08
N ASP A 7 -6.47 48.90 -11.63
CA ASP A 7 -6.72 48.62 -10.22
C ASP A 7 -6.11 47.26 -9.88
N ARG A 8 -4.86 47.29 -9.40
CA ARG A 8 -4.10 46.08 -9.08
C ARG A 8 -4.71 45.32 -7.91
N ASP A 9 -5.39 46.01 -7.00
CA ASP A 9 -6.00 45.36 -5.84
C ASP A 9 -7.24 44.58 -6.28
N ALA A 10 -8.08 45.17 -7.13
CA ALA A 10 -9.19 44.45 -7.76
C ALA A 10 -8.70 43.25 -8.59
N GLU A 11 -7.58 43.37 -9.30
CA GLU A 11 -6.97 42.25 -10.03
C GLU A 11 -6.52 41.11 -9.10
N ARG A 12 -5.85 41.43 -7.97
CA ARG A 12 -5.43 40.41 -6.99
C ARG A 12 -6.61 39.71 -6.36
N GLU A 13 -7.65 40.46 -5.98
CA GLU A 13 -8.87 39.89 -5.41
C GLU A 13 -9.58 38.97 -6.40
N ALA A 14 -9.66 39.35 -7.67
CA ALA A 14 -10.22 38.49 -8.72
C ALA A 14 -9.44 37.17 -8.86
N ILE A 15 -8.10 37.21 -8.82
CA ILE A 15 -7.25 36.01 -8.89
C ILE A 15 -7.41 35.13 -7.65
N ARG A 16 -7.43 35.70 -6.44
CA ARG A 16 -7.61 34.94 -5.19
C ARG A 16 -8.98 34.28 -5.11
N ALA A 17 -10.03 35.01 -5.47
CA ALA A 17 -11.39 34.46 -5.48
C ALA A 17 -11.51 33.31 -6.48
N ALA A 18 -10.90 33.44 -7.66
CA ALA A 18 -10.82 32.40 -8.66
C ALA A 18 -10.05 31.16 -8.18
N ALA A 19 -8.86 31.36 -7.60
CA ALA A 19 -8.04 30.29 -7.03
C ALA A 19 -8.80 29.53 -5.93
N THR A 20 -9.53 30.25 -5.07
CA THR A 20 -10.34 29.67 -4.00
C THR A 20 -11.45 28.79 -4.55
N ARG A 21 -12.20 29.25 -5.55
CA ARG A 21 -13.25 28.47 -6.21
C ARG A 21 -12.71 27.21 -6.88
N LEU A 22 -11.58 27.32 -7.60
CA LEU A 22 -10.94 26.17 -8.24
C LEU A 22 -10.46 25.15 -7.21
N LEU A 23 -9.75 25.57 -6.15
CA LEU A 23 -9.27 24.69 -5.09
C LEU A 23 -10.41 24.07 -4.26
N ALA A 24 -11.60 24.68 -4.25
CA ALA A 24 -12.80 24.13 -3.64
C ALA A 24 -13.62 23.24 -4.59
N GLY A 25 -13.21 23.08 -5.85
CA GLY A 25 -13.94 22.29 -6.85
C GLY A 25 -15.27 22.92 -7.30
N THR A 26 -15.46 24.23 -7.09
CA THR A 26 -16.68 24.97 -7.46
C THR A 26 -16.37 26.08 -8.48
N PRO A 27 -15.83 25.73 -9.67
CA PRO A 27 -15.51 26.72 -10.70
C PRO A 27 -16.77 27.44 -11.20
N PHE A 28 -16.63 28.74 -11.48
CA PHE A 28 -17.72 29.57 -11.99
C PHE A 28 -17.60 29.85 -13.49
N ARG A 29 -16.38 30.03 -14.01
CA ARG A 29 -16.14 30.35 -15.44
C ARG A 29 -15.31 29.29 -16.16
N SER A 30 -14.51 28.54 -15.41
CA SER A 30 -13.67 27.46 -15.91
C SER A 30 -14.51 26.25 -16.32
N THR A 31 -14.26 25.72 -17.52
CA THR A 31 -15.05 24.64 -18.10
C THR A 31 -14.67 23.27 -17.52
N ALA A 32 -13.38 23.06 -17.24
CA ALA A 32 -12.89 21.77 -16.76
C ALA A 32 -12.61 21.74 -15.26
N GLY A 33 -12.45 22.92 -14.63
CA GLY A 33 -12.20 23.03 -13.19
C GLY A 33 -10.84 22.46 -12.76
N LYS A 34 -9.93 22.25 -13.71
CA LYS A 34 -8.61 21.67 -13.44
C LYS A 34 -7.77 22.68 -12.67
N LEU A 35 -6.93 22.20 -11.76
CA LEU A 35 -6.03 23.05 -10.98
C LEU A 35 -4.79 23.47 -11.80
N THR A 36 -5.02 24.17 -12.92
CA THR A 36 -3.99 24.63 -13.85
C THR A 36 -4.02 26.15 -13.99
N GLY A 37 -2.90 26.74 -14.39
CA GLY A 37 -2.84 28.20 -14.60
C GLY A 37 -3.72 28.70 -15.75
N THR A 38 -4.06 27.85 -16.72
CA THR A 38 -4.98 28.20 -17.82
C THR A 38 -6.41 28.31 -17.32
N GLU A 39 -6.85 27.37 -16.48
CA GLU A 39 -8.17 27.44 -15.83
C GLU A 39 -8.20 28.61 -14.83
N LEU A 40 -7.12 28.90 -14.10
CA LEU A 40 -7.07 30.08 -13.23
C LEU A 40 -7.31 31.39 -14.01
N ILE A 41 -6.70 31.52 -15.20
CA ILE A 41 -6.93 32.65 -16.10
C ILE A 41 -8.39 32.70 -16.56
N ALA A 42 -8.95 31.57 -16.98
CA ALA A 42 -10.35 31.48 -17.40
C ALA A 42 -11.30 31.84 -16.25
N GLU A 43 -10.98 31.42 -15.03
CA GLU A 43 -11.77 31.63 -13.82
C GLU A 43 -11.76 33.07 -13.33
N CYS A 44 -10.59 33.73 -13.33
CA CYS A 44 -10.47 35.11 -12.87
C CYS A 44 -10.89 36.12 -13.94
N GLY A 45 -10.99 35.72 -15.21
CA GLY A 45 -11.40 36.57 -16.32
C GLY A 45 -10.39 37.66 -16.70
N LEU A 46 -9.15 37.55 -16.21
CA LEU A 46 -8.07 38.49 -16.52
C LEU A 46 -7.21 37.97 -17.67
N ARG A 47 -6.52 38.88 -18.36
CA ARG A 47 -5.59 38.49 -19.44
C ARG A 47 -4.36 37.78 -18.89
N ARG A 48 -3.82 36.83 -19.66
CA ARG A 48 -2.58 36.10 -19.35
C ARG A 48 -1.42 37.01 -18.97
N ASP A 49 -1.22 38.10 -19.70
CA ASP A 49 -0.11 39.05 -19.44
C ASP A 49 -0.22 39.74 -18.08
N ILE A 50 -1.45 39.91 -17.55
CA ILE A 50 -1.69 40.48 -16.23
C ILE A 50 -1.41 39.42 -15.17
N VAL A 51 -1.99 38.23 -15.34
CA VAL A 51 -1.88 37.12 -14.38
C VAL A 51 -0.44 36.62 -14.25
N TYR A 52 0.27 36.37 -15.35
CA TYR A 52 1.65 35.87 -15.32
C TYR A 52 2.72 36.96 -15.29
N GLY A 53 2.40 38.18 -15.74
CA GLY A 53 3.37 39.28 -15.79
C GLY A 53 3.41 40.09 -14.49
N VAL A 54 2.24 40.40 -13.92
CA VAL A 54 2.13 41.28 -12.74
C VAL A 54 1.90 40.48 -11.46
N HIS A 55 1.03 39.45 -11.51
CA HIS A 55 0.57 38.70 -10.33
C HIS A 55 1.05 37.24 -10.34
N LYS A 56 2.28 37.02 -10.80
CA LYS A 56 2.88 35.68 -10.91
C LYS A 56 2.96 34.99 -9.54
N ASP A 57 3.19 35.75 -8.48
CA ASP A 57 3.19 35.29 -7.08
C ASP A 57 1.92 34.48 -6.74
N LEU A 58 0.74 34.99 -7.13
CA LEU A 58 -0.53 34.35 -6.86
C LEU A 58 -0.73 33.06 -7.68
N VAL A 59 -0.17 33.01 -8.90
CA VAL A 59 -0.19 31.79 -9.73
C VAL A 59 0.67 30.70 -9.12
N ASP A 60 1.86 31.08 -8.63
CA ASP A 60 2.80 30.15 -8.02
C ASP A 60 2.23 29.62 -6.68
N GLU A 61 1.61 30.48 -5.87
CA GLU A 61 0.88 30.08 -4.66
C GLU A 61 -0.25 29.08 -4.97
N PHE A 62 -1.08 29.38 -5.98
CA PHE A 62 -2.17 28.50 -6.40
C PHE A 62 -1.66 27.13 -6.83
N LYS A 63 -0.58 27.07 -7.61
CA LYS A 63 0.05 25.81 -8.04
C LYS A 63 0.60 25.02 -6.85
N ALA A 64 1.29 25.68 -5.91
CA ALA A 64 1.81 25.03 -4.72
C ALA A 64 0.68 24.38 -3.90
N ARG A 65 -0.43 25.10 -3.71
CA ARG A 65 -1.63 24.59 -3.01
C ARG A 65 -2.30 23.45 -3.77
N ALA A 66 -2.38 23.54 -5.10
CA ALA A 66 -2.92 22.47 -5.94
C ALA A 66 -2.07 21.20 -5.88
N THR A 67 -0.74 21.32 -5.85
CA THR A 67 0.17 20.18 -5.68
C THR A 67 -0.01 19.55 -4.29
N ALA A 68 -0.08 20.36 -3.23
CA ALA A 68 -0.31 19.86 -1.88
C ALA A 68 -1.65 19.10 -1.75
N GLN A 69 -2.73 19.61 -2.36
CA GLN A 69 -4.02 18.92 -2.38
C GLN A 69 -3.99 17.61 -3.17
N ASN A 70 -3.24 17.51 -4.27
CA ASN A 70 -3.15 16.28 -5.07
C ASN A 70 -2.20 15.23 -4.46
N PHE A 71 -1.27 15.64 -3.60
CA PHE A 71 -0.36 14.72 -2.90
C PHE A 71 -1.11 13.86 -1.88
N THR A 72 -2.06 14.44 -1.13
CA THR A 72 -2.81 13.74 -0.08
C THR A 72 -3.64 12.54 -0.60
N PRO A 73 -4.39 12.65 -1.71
CA PRO A 73 -5.11 11.51 -2.31
C PRO A 73 -4.19 10.40 -2.81
N GLN A 74 -3.05 10.75 -3.42
CA GLN A 74 -2.16 9.75 -4.02
C GLN A 74 -1.41 8.92 -2.97
N VAL A 75 -1.00 9.53 -1.86
CA VAL A 75 -0.40 8.81 -0.73
C VAL A 75 -1.44 7.88 -0.09
N ALA A 76 -2.67 8.34 0.11
CA ALA A 76 -3.74 7.52 0.68
C ALA A 76 -4.08 6.30 -0.20
N GLN A 77 -4.10 6.46 -1.53
CA GLN A 77 -4.31 5.36 -2.47
C GLN A 77 -3.17 4.33 -2.40
N ARG A 78 -1.91 4.78 -2.45
CA ARG A 78 -0.76 3.89 -2.32
C ARG A 78 -0.75 3.14 -0.98
N MET A 79 -1.06 3.82 0.12
CA MET A 79 -1.18 3.18 1.42
C MET A 79 -2.28 2.11 1.47
N ALA A 80 -3.39 2.30 0.74
CA ALA A 80 -4.45 1.29 0.65
C ALA A 80 -4.01 0.07 -0.17
N GLU A 81 -3.33 0.29 -1.30
CA GLU A 81 -2.74 -0.77 -2.13
C GLU A 81 -1.70 -1.58 -1.35
N ASP A 82 -0.79 -0.91 -0.65
CA ASP A 82 0.24 -1.55 0.19
C ASP A 82 -0.40 -2.37 1.33
N ASN A 83 -1.46 -1.86 1.96
CA ASN A 83 -2.15 -2.58 3.03
C ASN A 83 -2.84 -3.85 2.50
N ALA A 84 -3.42 -3.79 1.29
CA ALA A 84 -4.01 -4.95 0.64
C ALA A 84 -2.94 -6.01 0.34
N ALA A 85 -1.81 -5.60 -0.26
CA ALA A 85 -0.69 -6.49 -0.56
C ALA A 85 -0.11 -7.16 0.71
N LEU A 86 0.04 -6.39 1.80
CA LEU A 86 0.53 -6.92 3.07
C LEU A 86 -0.46 -7.92 3.70
N ARG A 87 -1.78 -7.66 3.59
CA ARG A 87 -2.80 -8.59 4.08
C ARG A 87 -2.77 -9.91 3.34
N ASP A 88 -2.63 -9.88 2.01
CA ASP A 88 -2.53 -11.07 1.18
C ASP A 88 -1.26 -11.88 1.50
N ALA A 89 -0.11 -11.19 1.64
CA ALA A 89 1.13 -11.83 2.04
C ALA A 89 1.04 -12.50 3.42
N LEU A 90 0.38 -11.83 4.37
CA LEU A 90 0.17 -12.34 5.73
C LEU A 90 -0.78 -13.56 5.72
N ALA A 91 -1.85 -13.51 4.92
CA ALA A 91 -2.75 -14.65 4.75
C ALA A 91 -2.02 -15.87 4.18
N LYS A 92 -1.19 -15.66 3.14
CA LYS A 92 -0.36 -16.71 2.55
C LYS A 92 0.63 -17.30 3.55
N ALA A 93 1.37 -16.46 4.27
CA ALA A 93 2.33 -16.91 5.28
C ALA A 93 1.66 -17.70 6.41
N LYS A 94 0.46 -17.30 6.84
CA LYS A 94 -0.33 -18.06 7.83
C LYS A 94 -0.75 -19.43 7.30
N ALA A 95 -1.18 -19.52 6.04
CA ALA A 95 -1.55 -20.79 5.42
C ALA A 95 -0.35 -21.73 5.30
N GLU A 96 0.81 -21.22 4.88
CA GLU A 96 2.06 -21.98 4.81
C GLU A 96 2.49 -22.47 6.19
N LEU A 97 2.44 -21.61 7.21
CA LEU A 97 2.77 -21.98 8.59
C LEU A 97 1.82 -23.07 9.13
N ALA A 98 0.53 -22.99 8.81
CA ALA A 98 -0.43 -24.02 9.21
C ALA A 98 -0.13 -25.36 8.53
N ALA A 99 0.14 -25.36 7.22
CA ALA A 99 0.52 -26.56 6.49
C ALA A 99 1.81 -27.18 7.04
N GLU A 100 2.81 -26.36 7.37
CA GLU A 100 4.06 -26.86 7.94
C GLU A 100 3.86 -27.47 9.33
N ARG A 101 3.01 -26.88 10.16
CA ARG A 101 2.65 -27.44 11.46
C ARG A 101 1.98 -28.80 11.34
N GLU A 102 1.10 -28.99 10.35
CA GLU A 102 0.48 -30.30 10.10
C GLU A 102 1.50 -31.34 9.64
N ARG A 103 2.45 -30.97 8.76
CA ARG A 103 3.55 -31.86 8.35
C ARG A 103 4.41 -32.28 9.53
N VAL A 104 4.79 -31.34 10.39
CA VAL A 104 5.57 -31.63 11.61
C VAL A 104 4.82 -32.58 12.52
N ARG A 105 3.50 -32.38 12.73
CA ARG A 105 2.69 -33.30 13.54
C ARG A 105 2.65 -34.71 12.96
N ALA A 106 2.50 -34.83 11.65
CA ALA A 106 2.51 -36.13 10.96
C ALA A 106 3.85 -36.85 11.12
N LEU A 107 4.97 -36.13 10.96
CA LEU A 107 6.32 -36.68 11.15
C LEU A 107 6.57 -37.12 12.59
N VAL A 108 6.13 -36.34 13.58
CA VAL A 108 6.23 -36.71 14.99
C VAL A 108 5.45 -38.00 15.28
N ARG A 109 4.23 -38.13 14.75
CA ARG A 109 3.44 -39.37 14.90
C ARG A 109 4.15 -40.57 14.26
N ALA A 110 4.58 -40.45 13.01
CA ALA A 110 5.27 -41.53 12.30
C ALA A 110 6.56 -41.95 13.03
N THR A 111 7.31 -40.99 13.58
CA THR A 111 8.53 -41.29 14.35
C THR A 111 8.21 -42.05 15.64
N ALA A 112 7.12 -41.70 16.33
CA ALA A 112 6.68 -42.41 17.52
C ALA A 112 6.23 -43.85 17.21
N GLU A 113 5.47 -44.04 16.12
CA GLU A 113 5.04 -45.37 15.65
C GLU A 113 6.25 -46.24 15.29
N LEU A 114 7.19 -45.73 14.49
CA LEU A 114 8.41 -46.46 14.13
C LEU A 114 9.30 -46.79 15.34
N SER A 115 9.34 -45.92 16.36
CA SER A 115 10.08 -46.20 17.59
C SER A 115 9.45 -47.37 18.35
N LEU A 116 8.12 -47.41 18.44
CA LEU A 116 7.39 -48.50 19.08
C LEU A 116 7.58 -49.82 18.33
N GLU A 117 7.44 -49.83 17.01
CA GLU A 117 7.64 -51.02 16.17
C GLU A 117 9.07 -51.57 16.32
N LEU A 118 10.05 -50.69 16.37
CA LEU A 118 11.45 -51.05 16.54
C LEU A 118 11.75 -51.65 17.92
N ASP A 119 11.13 -51.13 18.98
CA ASP A 119 11.25 -51.70 20.32
C ASP A 119 10.58 -53.08 20.41
N GLN A 120 9.38 -53.25 19.83
CA GLN A 120 8.69 -54.54 19.74
C GLN A 120 9.52 -55.59 18.99
N ALA A 121 10.08 -55.23 17.82
CA ALA A 121 10.93 -56.14 17.05
C ALA A 121 12.20 -56.57 17.82
N ARG A 122 12.76 -55.67 18.64
CA ARG A 122 13.90 -56.00 19.50
C ARG A 122 13.52 -56.97 20.61
N GLU A 123 12.36 -56.78 21.23
CA GLU A 123 11.84 -57.68 22.26
C GLU A 123 11.57 -59.08 21.70
N GLU A 124 10.93 -59.17 20.54
CA GLU A 124 10.67 -60.44 19.84
C GLU A 124 11.97 -61.18 19.49
N LEU A 125 12.98 -60.46 18.98
CA LEU A 125 14.29 -61.03 18.69
C LEU A 125 14.99 -61.56 19.94
N ALA A 126 14.93 -60.80 21.04
CA ALA A 126 15.51 -61.22 22.32
C ALA A 126 14.83 -62.48 22.87
N ALA A 127 13.50 -62.58 22.77
CA ALA A 127 12.74 -63.76 23.18
C ALA A 127 13.12 -64.99 22.32
N ALA A 128 13.22 -64.84 20.99
CA ALA A 128 13.60 -65.93 20.09
C ALA A 128 15.03 -66.45 20.37
N GLN A 129 15.96 -65.57 20.74
CA GLN A 129 17.33 -65.95 21.09
C GLN A 129 17.41 -66.71 22.43
N GLN A 130 16.54 -66.42 23.40
CA GLN A 130 16.50 -67.14 24.68
C GLN A 130 15.99 -68.58 24.53
N VAL A 131 15.04 -68.83 23.62
CA VAL A 131 14.46 -70.16 23.37
C VAL A 131 15.44 -71.09 22.62
N THR A 132 16.39 -70.55 21.87
CA THR A 132 17.29 -71.33 20.99
C THR A 132 18.53 -71.93 21.70
N ARG A 133 18.67 -71.85 23.03
CA ARG A 133 19.72 -72.60 23.74
C ARG A 133 19.33 -74.07 23.92
N LEU A 134 19.48 -74.85 22.86
CA LEU A 134 19.49 -76.31 22.98
C LEU A 134 20.76 -76.74 23.75
N PRO A 135 20.65 -77.55 24.83
CA PRO A 135 21.81 -78.09 25.49
C PRO A 135 22.61 -78.92 24.48
N GLY A 136 23.88 -78.56 24.28
CA GLY A 136 24.80 -79.37 23.48
C GLY A 136 24.88 -80.76 24.07
N ALA A 137 24.30 -81.73 23.38
CA ALA A 137 24.35 -83.13 23.71
C ALA A 137 25.69 -83.72 23.26
N TRP A 138 26.68 -83.77 24.16
CA TRP A 138 27.88 -84.61 24.08
C TRP A 138 28.36 -84.78 25.53
N GLY A 139 28.66 -85.94 26.09
CA GLY A 139 28.80 -87.32 25.65
C GLY A 139 29.38 -88.06 26.85
#